data_AF-A0A8T5PG63-F1
#
_entry.id   AF-A0A8T5PG63-F1
#
_cell.length_a   1.000
_cell.length_b   1.000
_cell.length_c   1.000
_cell.angle_alpha   90.00
_cell.angle_beta   90.00
_cell.angle_gamma   90.00
#
_symmetry.space_group_name_H-M   'P 1'
#
loop_
_entity.id
_entity.type
_entity.pdbx_description
1 polymer ?
#
loop_
_entity_poly.entity_id
_entity_poly.type
_entity_poly.pdbx_seq_one_letter_code
_entity_poly.pdbx_strand_id
1 'polypeptide(L)'
;MPKLRDEFTKEKILSLALASAETAEATKEAYDDGVDCIVVPSRGGCPVFRCVLKAIEEYAREEKEYKKLYNAIQLPYFMNDKNRNKENGNSRRISVILYPLTADVSLRERTKRRYGITEDYVTDSIRNYGADVITTFLQDPKERAKNEKFNFLTFLFEEIEGRQDEANFYRNIEPVHHLLLLDTVISGRSLSTIVKNLNKHEIKYGAIGIVDLNGAKLKQEYLNILNSSSRGKMELVKVDRIISEDRGAALLGVIACVYPNLALEAQETLDIRPCGAVTWHHLTYDNSKRKISQEMKERLDIHRNVFEQYIGALYDGIELLVRKNPEKDTEKRMEEKIKRVVELIEKYDLLDHDEEVLDPYAFVRENIEVDEIYESSSHVVHILPSEEGVRGCLNKYRKKYGNNLRERRC
;
A
#
# COMPACT_ATOMS: atom_id res chain seq x y z
N MET A 1 7.74 21.66 13.25
CA MET A 1 8.26 20.54 12.44
C MET A 1 9.72 20.82 12.10
N PRO A 2 10.60 19.80 11.95
CA PRO A 2 11.87 19.99 11.23
C PRO A 2 11.57 20.73 9.93
N LYS A 3 12.44 21.64 9.48
CA LYS A 3 12.17 22.30 8.19
C LYS A 3 12.17 21.20 7.14
N LEU A 4 11.18 21.16 6.24
CA LEU A 4 11.08 20.14 5.17
C LEU A 4 12.42 19.91 4.45
N ARG A 5 13.19 20.99 4.28
CA ARG A 5 14.55 21.03 3.72
C ARG A 5 15.56 20.16 4.47
N ASP A 6 15.40 20.01 5.78
CA ASP A 6 16.26 19.16 6.62
C ASP A 6 15.95 17.67 6.42
N GLU A 7 14.74 17.33 5.95
CA GLU A 7 14.32 15.95 5.63
C GLU A 7 14.61 15.55 4.19
N PHE A 8 14.56 16.51 3.26
CA PHE A 8 14.87 16.32 1.85
C PHE A 8 16.31 16.72 1.52
N THR A 9 17.26 15.96 2.07
CA THR A 9 18.68 16.11 1.73
C THR A 9 19.15 14.98 0.83
N LYS A 10 20.23 15.25 0.10
CA LYS A 10 20.91 14.28 -0.74
C LYS A 10 21.29 13.02 0.04
N GLU A 11 21.82 13.19 1.25
CA GLU A 11 22.24 12.09 2.12
C GLU A 11 21.06 11.17 2.45
N LYS A 12 19.88 11.73 2.77
CA LYS A 12 18.69 10.95 3.10
C LYS A 12 18.10 10.23 1.89
N ILE A 13 18.14 10.87 0.72
CA ILE A 13 17.73 10.24 -0.55
C ILE A 13 18.67 9.07 -0.90
N LEU A 14 19.98 9.27 -0.77
CA LEU A 14 20.97 8.20 -1.00
C LEU A 14 20.85 7.07 0.04
N SER A 15 20.57 7.39 1.30
CA SER A 15 20.31 6.38 2.35
C SER A 15 19.12 5.47 1.98
N LEU A 16 18.00 6.05 1.53
CA LEU A 16 16.84 5.27 1.11
C LEU A 16 17.07 4.52 -0.21
N ALA A 17 17.82 5.11 -1.14
CA ALA A 17 18.24 4.46 -2.38
C ALA A 17 19.13 3.23 -2.11
N LEU A 18 20.10 3.35 -1.21
CA LEU A 18 20.96 2.25 -0.78
C LEU A 18 20.15 1.12 -0.14
N ALA A 19 19.26 1.45 0.80
CA ALA A 19 18.38 0.47 1.41
C ALA A 19 17.48 -0.24 0.39
N SER A 20 17.07 0.46 -0.67
CA SER A 20 16.30 -0.15 -1.76
C SER A 20 17.14 -1.10 -2.61
N ALA A 21 18.43 -0.82 -2.78
CA ALA A 21 19.38 -1.72 -3.44
C ALA A 21 19.66 -2.97 -2.58
N GLU A 22 19.92 -2.81 -1.29
CA GLU A 22 20.06 -3.93 -0.33
C GLU A 22 18.79 -4.81 -0.32
N THR A 23 17.62 -4.18 -0.32
CA THR A 23 16.34 -4.87 -0.39
C THR A 23 16.14 -5.61 -1.72
N ALA A 24 16.69 -5.11 -2.83
CA ALA A 24 16.69 -5.81 -4.11
C ALA A 24 17.54 -7.09 -4.07
N GLU A 25 18.69 -7.05 -3.39
CA GLU A 25 19.53 -8.23 -3.15
C GLU A 25 18.80 -9.26 -2.28
N ALA A 26 18.21 -8.83 -1.16
CA ALA A 26 17.40 -9.70 -0.30
C ALA A 26 16.17 -10.28 -1.03
N THR A 27 15.55 -9.50 -1.92
CA THR A 27 14.45 -9.97 -2.78
C THR A 27 14.94 -11.03 -3.77
N LYS A 28 16.16 -10.90 -4.28
CA LYS A 28 16.78 -11.90 -5.15
C LYS A 28 17.10 -13.19 -4.40
N GLU A 29 17.66 -13.11 -3.19
CA GLU A 29 17.85 -14.28 -2.32
C GLU A 29 16.53 -15.00 -2.08
N ALA A 30 15.49 -14.24 -1.68
CA ALA A 30 14.16 -14.78 -1.44
C ALA A 30 13.55 -15.44 -2.69
N TYR A 31 13.80 -14.88 -3.87
CA TYR A 31 13.44 -15.51 -5.14
C TYR A 31 14.21 -16.81 -5.38
N ASP A 32 15.50 -16.88 -5.10
CA ASP A 32 16.22 -18.15 -5.24
C ASP A 32 15.68 -19.21 -4.25
N ASP A 33 15.23 -18.78 -3.07
CA ASP A 33 14.63 -19.63 -2.02
C ASP A 33 13.17 -20.06 -2.27
N GLY A 34 12.54 -19.63 -3.37
CA GLY A 34 11.20 -20.11 -3.73
C GLY A 34 10.05 -19.13 -3.57
N VAL A 35 10.29 -17.85 -3.23
CA VAL A 35 9.23 -16.84 -3.11
C VAL A 35 8.47 -16.65 -4.43
N ASP A 36 7.16 -16.77 -4.40
CA ASP A 36 6.26 -16.59 -5.54
C ASP A 36 5.35 -15.38 -5.40
N CYS A 37 5.42 -14.67 -4.28
CA CYS A 37 4.64 -13.47 -4.06
C CYS A 37 5.36 -12.42 -3.21
N ILE A 38 5.29 -11.16 -3.63
CA ILE A 38 5.68 -10.00 -2.81
C ILE A 38 4.40 -9.29 -2.37
N VAL A 39 4.23 -9.12 -1.06
CA VAL A 39 3.13 -8.36 -0.47
C VAL A 39 3.67 -7.05 0.09
N VAL A 40 3.09 -5.94 -0.32
CA VAL A 40 3.43 -4.59 0.17
C VAL A 40 2.24 -4.09 1.00
N PRO A 41 2.26 -4.28 2.33
CA PRO A 41 1.07 -4.11 3.17
C PRO A 41 0.89 -2.68 3.70
N SER A 42 1.85 -1.79 3.48
CA SER A 42 1.76 -0.38 3.88
C SER A 42 1.87 0.57 2.70
N ARG A 43 1.36 1.79 2.92
CA ARG A 43 1.48 2.89 1.95
C ARG A 43 2.94 3.30 1.76
N GLY A 44 3.70 3.39 2.85
CA GLY A 44 5.13 3.72 2.80
C GLY A 44 5.98 2.68 2.08
N GLY A 45 5.54 1.42 2.08
CA GLY A 45 6.17 0.36 1.30
C GLY A 45 6.05 0.55 -0.22
N CYS A 46 5.05 1.29 -0.72
CA CYS A 46 4.85 1.51 -2.16
C CYS A 46 6.03 2.21 -2.86
N PRO A 47 6.51 3.39 -2.39
CA PRO A 47 7.68 4.04 -3.00
C PRO A 47 8.95 3.20 -2.84
N VAL A 48 9.14 2.54 -1.69
CA VAL A 48 10.26 1.61 -1.48
C VAL A 48 10.22 0.49 -2.50
N PHE A 49 9.08 -0.17 -2.69
CA PHE A 49 8.95 -1.26 -3.65
C PHE A 49 9.25 -0.81 -5.09
N ARG A 50 8.81 0.40 -5.49
CA ARG A 50 9.18 0.99 -6.78
C ARG A 50 10.69 1.18 -6.92
N CYS A 51 11.37 1.61 -5.86
CA CYS A 51 12.81 1.74 -5.80
C CYS A 51 13.51 0.37 -5.88
N VAL A 52 13.01 -0.66 -5.18
CA VAL A 52 13.50 -2.04 -5.28
C VAL A 52 13.40 -2.55 -6.72
N LEU A 53 12.27 -2.35 -7.39
CA LEU A 53 12.12 -2.72 -8.81
C LEU A 53 13.12 -2.00 -9.70
N LYS A 54 13.41 -0.72 -9.41
CA LYS A 54 14.41 0.05 -10.15
C LYS A 54 15.82 -0.51 -9.92
N ALA A 55 16.19 -0.81 -8.68
CA ALA A 55 17.47 -1.44 -8.40
C ALA A 55 17.62 -2.80 -9.10
N ILE A 56 16.58 -3.65 -9.06
CA ILE A 56 16.55 -4.91 -9.81
C ILE A 56 16.71 -4.68 -11.32
N GLU A 57 16.07 -3.65 -11.88
CA GLU A 57 16.22 -3.27 -13.30
C GLU A 57 17.68 -2.90 -13.62
N GLU A 58 18.33 -2.13 -12.75
CA GLU A 58 19.73 -1.71 -12.94
C GLU A 58 20.69 -2.89 -12.84
N TYR A 59 20.58 -3.74 -11.82
CA TYR A 59 21.36 -4.98 -11.73
C TYR A 59 21.13 -5.89 -12.95
N ALA A 60 19.90 -5.98 -13.46
CA ALA A 60 19.54 -6.82 -14.61
C ALA A 60 20.24 -6.41 -15.93
N ARG A 61 20.79 -5.20 -16.03
CA ARG A 61 21.57 -4.75 -17.19
C ARG A 61 22.93 -5.44 -17.28
N GLU A 62 23.51 -5.77 -16.13
CA GLU A 62 24.84 -6.38 -16.03
C GLU A 62 24.77 -7.87 -15.66
N GLU A 63 23.74 -8.28 -14.92
CA GLU A 63 23.66 -9.59 -14.28
C GLU A 63 22.47 -10.42 -14.78
N LYS A 64 22.78 -11.60 -15.35
CA LYS A 64 21.76 -12.49 -15.93
C LYS A 64 20.73 -12.98 -14.92
N GLU A 65 21.11 -13.13 -13.66
CA GLU A 65 20.20 -13.62 -12.62
C GLU A 65 19.16 -12.58 -12.23
N TYR A 66 19.56 -11.31 -12.10
CA TYR A 66 18.63 -10.20 -11.91
C TYR A 66 17.72 -10.02 -13.11
N LYS A 67 18.20 -10.26 -14.34
CA LYS A 67 17.33 -10.28 -15.52
C LYS A 67 16.23 -11.33 -15.42
N LYS A 68 16.52 -12.53 -14.89
CA LYS A 68 15.50 -13.56 -14.63
C LYS A 68 14.49 -13.07 -13.58
N LEU A 69 14.95 -12.50 -12.47
CA LEU A 69 14.08 -11.95 -11.42
C LEU A 69 13.20 -10.82 -11.95
N TYR A 70 13.78 -9.86 -12.65
CA TYR A 70 13.08 -8.72 -13.24
C TYR A 70 11.92 -9.17 -14.14
N ASN A 71 12.17 -10.18 -14.99
CA ASN A 71 11.18 -10.77 -15.88
C ASN A 71 10.15 -11.65 -15.15
N ALA A 72 10.50 -12.22 -13.99
CA ALA A 72 9.61 -13.03 -13.17
C ALA A 72 8.55 -12.18 -12.45
N ILE A 73 8.88 -10.94 -12.06
CA ILE A 73 7.98 -10.07 -11.31
C ILE A 73 6.82 -9.59 -12.18
N GLN A 74 5.61 -9.96 -11.78
CA GLN A 74 4.35 -9.56 -12.41
C GLN A 74 3.75 -8.38 -11.67
N LEU A 75 3.92 -7.20 -12.26
CA LEU A 75 3.30 -5.98 -11.74
C LEU A 75 1.81 -5.96 -12.07
N PRO A 76 0.98 -5.44 -11.16
CA PRO A 76 -0.40 -5.13 -11.49
C PRO A 76 -0.47 -4.12 -12.64
N TYR A 77 -1.51 -4.21 -13.48
CA TYR A 77 -1.65 -3.35 -14.67
C TYR A 77 -1.63 -1.85 -14.33
N PHE A 78 -2.14 -1.47 -13.16
CA PHE A 78 -2.17 -0.08 -12.68
C PHE A 78 -0.81 0.44 -12.20
N MET A 79 0.18 -0.43 -12.00
CA MET A 79 1.57 -0.04 -11.72
C MET A 79 2.46 -0.09 -12.96
N ASN A 80 2.02 -0.77 -14.02
CA ASN A 80 2.89 -1.14 -15.12
C ASN A 80 3.13 0.03 -16.06
N ASP A 81 4.35 0.56 -16.06
CA ASP A 81 4.82 1.38 -17.17
C ASP A 81 4.93 0.51 -18.42
N LYS A 82 4.54 1.08 -19.56
CA LYS A 82 4.19 0.38 -20.82
C LYS A 82 5.30 -0.48 -21.47
N ASN A 83 6.46 -0.67 -20.82
CA ASN A 83 7.69 -1.21 -21.40
C ASN A 83 8.15 -2.58 -20.85
N ARG A 84 7.37 -3.29 -20.01
CA ARG A 84 7.74 -4.67 -19.65
C ARG A 84 7.38 -5.65 -20.76
N ASN A 85 8.39 -6.05 -21.54
CA ASN A 85 8.29 -7.15 -22.50
C ASN A 85 7.79 -8.41 -21.80
N LYS A 86 6.61 -8.90 -22.19
CA LYS A 86 6.10 -10.22 -21.80
C LYS A 86 6.96 -11.27 -22.50
N GLU A 87 8.08 -11.66 -21.90
CA GLU A 87 8.75 -12.88 -22.33
C GLU A 87 7.87 -14.08 -21.95
N ASN A 88 7.36 -14.77 -22.98
CA ASN A 88 6.70 -16.07 -22.87
C ASN A 88 7.76 -17.13 -22.57
N GLY A 89 8.24 -17.19 -21.33
CA GLY A 89 9.12 -18.23 -20.84
C GLY A 89 8.46 -19.06 -19.74
N ASN A 90 8.89 -20.30 -19.58
CA ASN A 90 8.57 -21.21 -18.45
C ASN A 90 9.17 -20.72 -17.11
N SER A 91 9.49 -19.44 -16.95
CA SER A 91 10.06 -18.90 -15.72
C SER A 91 9.01 -18.82 -14.61
N ARG A 92 9.43 -19.16 -13.40
CA ARG A 92 8.62 -19.00 -12.18
C ARG A 92 8.20 -17.52 -12.08
N ARG A 93 6.92 -17.27 -11.87
CA ARG A 93 6.36 -15.92 -11.76
C ARG A 93 6.28 -15.49 -10.30
N ILE A 94 6.51 -14.21 -10.05
CA ILE A 94 6.29 -13.59 -8.74
C ILE A 94 5.12 -12.62 -8.86
N SER A 95 4.03 -12.88 -8.15
CA SER A 95 2.89 -11.97 -8.09
C SER A 95 3.14 -10.84 -7.09
N VAL A 96 2.75 -9.62 -7.42
CA VAL A 96 2.87 -8.47 -6.50
C VAL A 96 1.49 -8.07 -6.00
N ILE A 97 1.31 -8.14 -4.68
CA ILE A 97 0.09 -7.74 -4.01
C ILE A 97 0.35 -6.43 -3.28
N LEU A 98 -0.07 -5.32 -3.90
CA LEU A 98 -0.22 -4.08 -3.15
C LEU A 98 -1.44 -4.20 -2.24
N TYR A 99 -1.24 -4.07 -0.94
CA TYR A 99 -2.34 -4.11 0.01
C TYR A 99 -2.10 -3.18 1.20
N PRO A 100 -1.97 -1.86 0.94
CA PRO A 100 -1.53 -0.85 1.89
C PRO A 100 -2.58 -0.55 2.99
N LEU A 101 -2.81 -1.50 3.89
CA LEU A 101 -3.86 -1.47 4.91
C LEU A 101 -3.37 -1.07 6.30
N THR A 102 -2.15 -0.56 6.44
CA THR A 102 -1.65 0.00 7.71
C THR A 102 -2.22 1.40 8.02
N ALA A 103 -3.40 1.73 7.50
CA ALA A 103 -4.05 3.02 7.69
C ALA A 103 -4.35 3.28 9.17
N ASP A 104 -3.76 4.34 9.72
CA ASP A 104 -4.19 4.90 10.99
C ASP A 104 -5.50 5.69 10.77
N VAL A 105 -6.42 5.55 11.72
CA VAL A 105 -7.77 6.11 11.63
C VAL A 105 -7.88 7.21 12.66
N SER A 106 -8.43 8.36 12.23
CA SER A 106 -8.73 9.48 13.12
C SER A 106 -10.23 9.75 13.04
N LEU A 107 -11.00 9.26 14.01
CA LEU A 107 -12.45 9.37 13.98
C LEU A 107 -12.90 10.69 14.62
N ARG A 108 -13.88 11.35 14.00
CA ARG A 108 -14.56 12.48 14.66
C ARG A 108 -15.35 12.01 15.90
N GLU A 109 -15.49 12.90 16.88
CA GLU A 109 -16.16 12.63 18.15
C GLU A 109 -17.60 12.11 17.99
N ARG A 110 -18.33 12.61 16.98
CA ARG A 110 -19.69 12.15 16.65
C ARG A 110 -19.71 10.64 16.35
N THR A 111 -18.75 10.16 15.56
CA THR A 111 -18.64 8.75 15.16
C THR A 111 -18.23 7.89 16.36
N LYS A 112 -17.25 8.33 17.15
CA LYS A 112 -16.85 7.65 18.39
C LYS A 112 -18.04 7.45 19.33
N ARG A 113 -18.83 8.50 19.56
CA ARG A 113 -20.02 8.46 20.42
C ARG A 113 -21.13 7.56 19.89
N ARG A 114 -21.39 7.60 18.57
CA ARG A 114 -22.44 6.79 17.93
C ARG A 114 -22.21 5.30 18.13
N TYR A 115 -20.98 4.82 17.94
CA TYR A 115 -20.65 3.40 17.97
C TYR A 115 -20.02 2.93 19.29
N GLY A 116 -19.66 3.84 20.19
CA GLY A 116 -19.01 3.50 21.47
C GLY A 116 -17.63 2.86 21.30
N ILE A 117 -16.86 3.32 20.31
CA ILE A 117 -15.57 2.73 19.92
C ILE A 117 -14.41 3.71 20.03
N THR A 118 -13.19 3.17 20.09
CA THR A 118 -11.92 3.92 20.04
C THR A 118 -11.28 3.84 18.66
N GLU A 119 -10.36 4.77 18.36
CA GLU A 119 -9.54 4.71 17.14
C GLU A 119 -8.67 3.46 17.11
N ASP A 120 -8.04 3.11 18.24
CA ASP A 120 -7.24 1.87 18.36
C ASP A 120 -8.06 0.64 17.97
N TYR A 121 -9.32 0.55 18.39
CA TYR A 121 -10.20 -0.56 18.01
C TYR A 121 -10.40 -0.65 16.50
N VAL A 122 -10.68 0.48 15.83
CA VAL A 122 -10.89 0.50 14.38
C VAL A 122 -9.60 0.21 13.63
N THR A 123 -8.49 0.83 14.02
CA THR A 123 -7.18 0.59 13.41
C THR A 123 -6.75 -0.88 13.57
N ASP A 124 -6.95 -1.49 14.74
CA ASP A 124 -6.64 -2.90 14.93
C ASP A 124 -7.61 -3.80 14.14
N SER A 125 -8.90 -3.43 14.02
CA SER A 125 -9.87 -4.15 13.16
C SER A 125 -9.43 -4.13 11.70
N ILE A 126 -8.98 -2.98 11.18
CA ILE A 126 -8.45 -2.83 9.83
C ILE A 126 -7.23 -3.72 9.61
N ARG A 127 -6.24 -3.66 10.53
CA ARG A 127 -5.00 -4.44 10.42
C ARG A 127 -5.27 -5.94 10.46
N ASN A 128 -6.14 -6.39 11.37
CA ASN A 128 -6.50 -7.80 11.48
C ASN A 128 -7.32 -8.27 10.27
N TYR A 129 -8.30 -7.48 9.81
CA TYR A 129 -9.04 -7.76 8.58
C TYR A 129 -8.09 -7.87 7.38
N GLY A 130 -7.13 -6.96 7.28
CA GLY A 130 -6.15 -6.97 6.20
C GLY A 130 -5.27 -8.22 6.22
N ALA A 131 -4.77 -8.60 7.39
CA ALA A 131 -4.01 -9.84 7.53
C ALA A 131 -4.85 -11.07 7.15
N ASP A 132 -6.12 -11.12 7.57
CA ASP A 132 -7.04 -12.19 7.19
C ASP A 132 -7.23 -12.26 5.68
N VAL A 133 -7.42 -11.11 5.00
CA VAL A 133 -7.53 -11.07 3.55
C VAL A 133 -6.23 -11.52 2.87
N ILE A 134 -5.06 -11.13 3.37
CA ILE A 134 -3.77 -11.59 2.83
C ILE A 134 -3.71 -13.12 2.85
N THR A 135 -4.18 -13.77 3.92
CA THR A 135 -4.17 -15.24 4.01
C THR A 135 -5.05 -15.92 2.97
N THR A 136 -6.05 -15.23 2.42
CA THR A 136 -6.92 -15.80 1.38
C THR A 136 -6.20 -15.96 0.04
N PHE A 137 -5.07 -15.27 -0.18
CA PHE A 137 -4.25 -15.46 -1.38
C PHE A 137 -3.51 -16.80 -1.39
N LEU A 138 -3.45 -17.52 -0.27
CA LEU A 138 -2.95 -18.90 -0.23
C LEU A 138 -3.93 -19.91 -0.85
N GLN A 139 -5.18 -19.51 -1.03
CA GLN A 139 -6.25 -20.37 -1.55
C GLN A 139 -6.38 -20.22 -3.06
N ASP A 140 -6.85 -21.28 -3.71
CA ASP A 140 -7.32 -21.23 -5.10
C ASP A 140 -8.35 -20.11 -5.31
N PRO A 141 -8.32 -19.40 -6.45
CA PRO A 141 -9.28 -18.33 -6.77
C PRO A 141 -10.75 -18.71 -6.52
N LYS A 142 -11.13 -19.96 -6.80
CA LYS A 142 -12.49 -20.46 -6.59
C LYS A 142 -12.86 -20.58 -5.11
N GLU A 143 -11.94 -21.03 -4.25
CA GLU A 143 -12.17 -21.12 -2.81
C GLU A 143 -12.10 -19.74 -2.16
N ARG A 144 -11.15 -18.91 -2.60
CA ARG A 144 -11.01 -17.50 -2.20
C ARG A 144 -12.30 -16.72 -2.42
N ALA A 145 -12.98 -16.95 -3.54
CA ALA A 145 -14.26 -16.32 -3.86
C ALA A 145 -15.43 -16.72 -2.92
N LYS A 146 -15.24 -17.70 -2.03
CA LYS A 146 -16.20 -18.05 -0.98
C LYS A 146 -15.88 -17.36 0.34
N ASN A 147 -14.75 -16.70 0.49
CA ASN A 147 -14.35 -16.03 1.72
C ASN A 147 -15.06 -14.67 1.85
N GLU A 148 -15.81 -14.46 2.93
CA GLU A 148 -16.63 -13.24 3.12
C GLU A 148 -15.77 -11.97 3.21
N LYS A 149 -14.60 -12.03 3.85
CA LYS A 149 -13.67 -10.90 3.94
C LYS A 149 -13.09 -10.54 2.59
N PHE A 150 -12.66 -11.54 1.81
CA PHE A 150 -12.21 -11.30 0.44
C PHE A 150 -13.33 -10.75 -0.46
N ASN A 151 -14.54 -11.31 -0.36
CA ASN A 151 -15.70 -10.82 -1.08
C ASN A 151 -16.03 -9.38 -0.72
N PHE A 152 -15.94 -9.01 0.55
CA PHE A 152 -16.15 -7.64 1.00
C PHE A 152 -15.08 -6.69 0.44
N LEU A 153 -13.80 -7.06 0.43
CA LEU A 153 -12.75 -6.27 -0.23
C LEU A 153 -13.10 -6.02 -1.71
N THR A 154 -13.38 -7.08 -2.47
CA THR A 154 -13.64 -6.92 -3.92
C THR A 154 -14.96 -6.20 -4.20
N PHE A 155 -15.93 -6.29 -3.28
CA PHE A 155 -17.16 -5.51 -3.31
C PHE A 155 -16.89 -4.01 -3.17
N LEU A 156 -15.99 -3.59 -2.27
CA LEU A 156 -15.64 -2.16 -2.12
C LEU A 156 -15.10 -1.60 -3.44
N PHE A 157 -14.09 -2.26 -4.02
CA PHE A 157 -13.53 -1.84 -5.30
C PHE A 157 -14.59 -1.78 -6.40
N GLU A 158 -15.37 -2.84 -6.58
CA GLU A 158 -16.29 -2.93 -7.71
C GLU A 158 -17.54 -2.05 -7.54
N GLU A 159 -18.23 -2.19 -6.41
CA GLU A 159 -19.59 -1.69 -6.24
C GLU A 159 -19.64 -0.33 -5.56
N ILE A 160 -18.62 0.03 -4.78
CA ILE A 160 -18.52 1.33 -4.13
C ILE A 160 -17.64 2.27 -4.95
N GLU A 161 -16.48 1.81 -5.45
CA GLU A 161 -15.52 2.69 -6.14
C GLU A 161 -15.58 2.62 -7.67
N GLY A 162 -16.29 1.63 -8.24
CA GLY A 162 -16.36 1.45 -9.70
C GLY A 162 -15.09 0.93 -10.35
N ARG A 163 -14.26 0.24 -9.57
CA ARG A 163 -12.92 -0.25 -9.91
C ARG A 163 -12.93 -1.76 -10.15
N GLN A 164 -13.64 -2.15 -11.21
CA GLN A 164 -13.83 -3.55 -11.60
C GLN A 164 -12.51 -4.25 -11.89
N ASP A 165 -11.58 -3.54 -12.55
CA ASP A 165 -10.31 -4.13 -12.97
C ASP A 165 -9.41 -4.45 -11.77
N GLU A 166 -9.42 -3.62 -10.72
CA GLU A 166 -8.73 -3.91 -9.46
C GLU A 166 -9.37 -5.08 -8.71
N ALA A 167 -10.70 -5.12 -8.64
CA ALA A 167 -11.40 -6.26 -8.07
C ALA A 167 -11.06 -7.57 -8.81
N ASN A 168 -11.02 -7.53 -10.15
CA ASN A 168 -10.67 -8.67 -10.99
C ASN A 168 -9.20 -9.05 -10.85
N PHE A 169 -8.29 -8.09 -10.69
CA PHE A 169 -6.88 -8.35 -10.41
C PHE A 169 -6.73 -9.24 -9.18
N TYR A 170 -7.30 -8.84 -8.03
CA TYR A 170 -7.20 -9.63 -6.80
C TYR A 170 -7.87 -11.02 -6.90
N ARG A 171 -8.98 -11.13 -7.65
CA ARG A 171 -9.66 -12.42 -7.86
C ARG A 171 -8.79 -13.41 -8.62
N ASN A 172 -7.98 -12.93 -9.56
CA ASN A 172 -7.24 -13.77 -10.49
C ASN A 172 -5.78 -14.03 -10.07
N ILE A 173 -5.34 -13.54 -8.91
CA ILE A 173 -4.01 -13.86 -8.38
C ILE A 173 -3.94 -15.37 -8.11
N GLU A 174 -2.95 -16.04 -8.69
CA GLU A 174 -2.67 -17.46 -8.44
C GLU A 174 -2.45 -17.73 -6.94
N PRO A 175 -2.64 -18.97 -6.47
CA PRO A 175 -2.30 -19.34 -5.09
C PRO A 175 -0.87 -18.98 -4.75
N VAL A 176 -0.70 -18.33 -3.61
CA VAL A 176 0.60 -17.97 -3.04
C VAL A 176 1.08 -19.12 -2.16
N HIS A 177 2.32 -19.57 -2.33
CA HIS A 177 2.92 -20.59 -1.48
C HIS A 177 3.99 -20.02 -0.55
N HIS A 178 4.78 -19.06 -1.03
CA HIS A 178 5.86 -18.46 -0.27
C HIS A 178 5.84 -16.95 -0.45
N LEU A 179 5.36 -16.25 0.57
CA LEU A 179 5.21 -14.80 0.54
C LEU A 179 6.46 -14.10 1.08
N LEU A 180 6.79 -12.96 0.48
CA LEU A 180 7.74 -11.99 0.99
C LEU A 180 6.99 -10.72 1.37
N LEU A 181 6.98 -10.35 2.65
CA LEU A 181 6.49 -9.06 3.10
C LEU A 181 7.56 -8.00 2.84
N LEU A 182 7.17 -6.86 2.26
CA LEU A 182 8.02 -5.67 2.16
C LEU A 182 7.28 -4.49 2.80
N ASP A 183 7.78 -4.02 3.93
CA ASP A 183 7.10 -3.00 4.74
C ASP A 183 8.04 -1.91 5.25
N THR A 184 7.49 -0.73 5.55
CA THR A 184 8.18 0.32 6.30
C THR A 184 7.92 0.12 7.79
N VAL A 185 8.92 0.41 8.62
CA VAL A 185 8.93 0.11 10.04
C VAL A 185 9.38 1.34 10.83
N ILE A 186 8.39 2.08 11.39
CA ILE A 186 8.68 3.14 12.36
C ILE A 186 8.73 2.54 13.78
N SER A 187 7.56 2.16 14.31
CA SER A 187 7.45 1.61 15.66
C SER A 187 7.58 0.09 15.69
N GLY A 188 7.21 -0.59 14.60
CA GLY A 188 7.07 -2.05 14.53
C GLY A 188 5.66 -2.58 14.78
N ARG A 189 4.69 -1.75 15.20
CA ARG A 189 3.31 -2.20 15.54
C ARG A 189 2.61 -2.88 14.36
N SER A 190 2.62 -2.25 13.19
CA SER A 190 1.92 -2.74 12.00
C SER A 190 2.47 -4.07 11.51
N LEU A 191 3.76 -4.13 11.18
CA LEU A 191 4.42 -5.35 10.72
C LEU A 191 4.30 -6.50 11.73
N SER A 192 4.47 -6.23 13.03
CA SER A 192 4.31 -7.26 14.06
C SER A 192 2.88 -7.79 14.18
N THR A 193 1.87 -6.97 13.88
CA THR A 193 0.45 -7.40 13.84
C THR A 193 0.20 -8.32 12.66
N ILE A 194 0.73 -7.99 11.47
CA ILE A 194 0.64 -8.84 10.28
C ILE A 194 1.34 -10.17 10.54
N VAL A 195 2.59 -10.13 11.01
CA VAL A 195 3.39 -11.31 11.38
C VAL A 195 2.66 -12.20 12.39
N LYS A 196 2.09 -11.64 13.45
CA LYS A 196 1.30 -12.41 14.43
C LYS A 196 0.13 -13.13 13.78
N ASN A 197 -0.58 -12.49 12.87
CA ASN A 197 -1.70 -13.11 12.18
C ASN A 197 -1.24 -14.19 11.20
N LEU A 198 -0.20 -13.95 10.39
CA LEU A 198 0.37 -14.99 9.53
C LEU A 198 0.84 -16.22 10.33
N ASN A 199 1.45 -15.98 11.49
CA ASN A 199 1.84 -17.04 12.41
C ASN A 199 0.66 -17.86 12.92
N LYS A 200 -0.53 -17.26 13.18
CA LYS A 200 -1.72 -18.02 13.56
C LYS A 200 -2.20 -18.99 12.48
N HIS A 201 -1.94 -18.66 11.21
CA HIS A 201 -2.36 -19.46 10.05
C HIS A 201 -1.27 -20.42 9.54
N GLU A 202 -0.15 -20.56 10.27
CA GLU A 202 0.94 -21.48 9.93
C GLU A 202 1.60 -21.21 8.57
N ILE A 203 1.59 -19.95 8.16
CA ILE A 203 2.09 -19.53 6.86
C ILE A 203 3.60 -19.33 6.95
N LYS A 204 4.36 -19.91 6.00
CA LYS A 204 5.77 -19.59 5.81
C LYS A 204 5.91 -18.29 5.06
N TYR A 205 6.80 -17.42 5.52
CA TYR A 205 7.03 -16.13 4.88
C TYR A 205 8.48 -15.66 5.03
N GLY A 206 8.95 -14.85 4.09
CA GLY A 206 10.05 -13.92 4.31
C GLY A 206 9.49 -12.54 4.65
N ALA A 207 10.28 -11.69 5.30
CA ALA A 207 9.91 -10.30 5.53
C ALA A 207 11.14 -9.40 5.50
N ILE A 208 11.02 -8.27 4.83
CA ILE A 208 12.02 -7.21 4.79
C ILE A 208 11.35 -5.94 5.32
N GLY A 209 11.87 -5.40 6.42
CA GLY A 209 11.40 -4.17 7.04
C GLY A 209 12.41 -3.05 6.85
N ILE A 210 12.01 -1.98 6.17
CA ILE A 210 12.80 -0.74 6.09
C ILE A 210 12.58 0.06 7.37
N VAL A 211 13.62 0.24 8.18
CA VAL A 211 13.52 0.80 9.53
C VAL A 211 13.89 2.28 9.55
N ASP A 212 12.92 3.13 9.91
CA ASP A 212 13.09 4.59 9.99
C ASP A 212 14.06 5.01 11.11
N LEU A 213 14.75 6.15 10.91
CA LEU A 213 15.63 6.78 11.90
C LEU A 213 16.61 5.79 12.54
N ASN A 214 17.17 4.89 11.75
CA ASN A 214 18.10 3.84 12.18
C ASN A 214 17.56 2.95 13.32
N GLY A 215 16.23 2.86 13.48
CA GLY A 215 15.57 2.09 14.52
C GLY A 215 15.33 2.84 15.82
N ALA A 216 15.58 4.16 15.89
CA ALA A 216 15.41 4.93 17.13
C ALA A 216 13.97 4.89 17.68
N LYS A 217 12.96 4.69 16.82
CA LYS A 217 11.55 4.59 17.20
C LYS A 217 11.02 3.14 17.32
N LEU A 218 11.84 2.15 16.94
CA LEU A 218 11.44 0.74 16.96
C LEU A 218 11.31 0.28 18.41
N LYS A 219 10.10 -0.12 18.83
CA LYS A 219 9.89 -0.56 20.22
C LYS A 219 10.36 -2.00 20.41
N GLN A 220 11.01 -2.25 21.55
CA GLN A 220 11.56 -3.57 21.88
C GLN A 220 10.51 -4.69 21.87
N GLU A 221 9.28 -4.39 22.32
CA GLU A 221 8.18 -5.36 22.33
C GLU A 221 7.85 -5.88 20.92
N TYR A 222 7.89 -5.01 19.91
CA TYR A 222 7.64 -5.40 18.53
C TYR A 222 8.86 -6.06 17.91
N LEU A 223 10.07 -5.57 18.20
CA LEU A 223 11.31 -6.23 17.76
C LEU A 223 11.38 -7.68 18.28
N ASN A 224 10.99 -7.94 19.53
CA ASN A 224 10.92 -9.29 20.08
C ASN A 224 9.97 -10.18 19.25
N ILE A 225 8.80 -9.67 18.87
CA ILE A 225 7.85 -10.41 18.03
C ILE A 225 8.46 -10.72 16.66
N LEU A 226 9.08 -9.73 16.02
CA LEU A 226 9.71 -9.89 14.70
C LEU A 226 10.88 -10.88 14.73
N ASN A 227 11.69 -10.87 15.79
CA ASN A 227 12.83 -11.78 15.97
C ASN A 227 12.41 -13.20 16.42
N SER A 228 11.29 -13.32 17.15
CA SER A 228 10.82 -14.61 17.68
C SER A 228 10.13 -15.49 16.64
N SER A 229 9.92 -15.01 15.42
CA SER A 229 9.20 -15.79 14.41
C SER A 229 10.04 -16.95 13.91
N SER A 230 9.71 -18.16 14.33
CA SER A 230 10.33 -19.40 13.85
C SER A 230 9.90 -19.79 12.43
N ARG A 231 8.96 -19.04 11.83
CA ARG A 231 8.29 -19.38 10.56
C ARG A 231 8.79 -18.57 9.36
N GLY A 232 9.70 -17.61 9.58
CA GLY A 232 10.20 -16.76 8.51
C GLY A 232 11.52 -16.07 8.80
N LYS A 233 12.31 -15.81 7.75
CA LYS A 233 13.49 -14.94 7.81
C LYS A 233 13.00 -13.50 7.81
N MET A 234 13.39 -12.73 8.83
CA MET A 234 13.15 -11.29 8.92
C MET A 234 14.47 -10.57 8.68
N GLU A 235 14.46 -9.62 7.76
CA GLU A 235 15.58 -8.73 7.48
C GLU A 235 15.18 -7.30 7.77
N LEU A 236 16.00 -6.58 8.52
CA LEU A 236 15.74 -5.19 8.90
C LEU A 236 16.81 -4.30 8.29
N VAL A 237 16.42 -3.53 7.29
CA VAL A 237 17.30 -2.59 6.56
C VAL A 237 17.10 -1.20 7.16
N LYS A 238 18.15 -0.64 7.78
CA LYS A 238 18.06 0.64 8.51
C LYS A 238 18.34 1.82 7.58
N VAL A 239 17.54 2.87 7.71
CA VAL A 239 17.73 4.12 6.96
C VAL A 239 17.73 5.33 7.89
N ASP A 240 18.34 6.41 7.42
CA ASP A 240 18.35 7.68 8.15
C ASP A 240 16.95 8.28 8.28
N ARG A 241 16.15 8.21 7.21
CA ARG A 241 14.77 8.70 7.21
C ARG A 241 13.94 8.07 6.09
N ILE A 242 12.77 7.55 6.42
CA ILE A 242 11.71 7.24 5.47
C ILE A 242 10.93 8.53 5.20
N ILE A 243 11.32 9.24 4.15
CA ILE A 243 10.82 10.59 3.87
C ILE A 243 9.32 10.58 3.51
N SER A 244 8.82 9.50 2.91
CA SER A 244 7.44 9.37 2.46
C SER A 244 6.44 9.00 3.54
N GLU A 245 6.88 8.47 4.68
CA GLU A 245 5.99 7.96 5.72
C GLU A 245 5.27 9.10 6.44
N ASP A 246 3.96 8.94 6.68
CA ASP A 246 3.09 9.99 7.23
C ASP A 246 3.16 11.33 6.48
N ARG A 247 3.56 11.28 5.20
CA ARG A 247 3.49 12.40 4.27
C ARG A 247 2.57 11.99 3.14
N GLY A 248 1.67 12.87 2.72
CA GLY A 248 0.51 12.50 1.93
C GLY A 248 0.78 11.81 0.61
N ALA A 249 -0.30 11.62 -0.15
CA ALA A 249 -0.23 10.87 -1.39
C ALA A 249 0.90 11.36 -2.32
N ALA A 250 1.19 12.66 -2.32
CA ALA A 250 2.29 13.31 -3.05
C ALA A 250 3.67 12.65 -2.88
N LEU A 251 3.92 11.91 -1.79
CA LEU A 251 5.18 11.17 -1.56
C LEU A 251 4.99 9.66 -1.47
N LEU A 252 3.77 9.18 -1.22
CA LEU A 252 3.44 7.75 -1.16
C LEU A 252 3.12 7.15 -2.53
N GLY A 253 2.67 7.95 -3.49
CA GLY A 253 2.20 7.47 -4.80
C GLY A 253 0.84 6.76 -4.74
N VAL A 254 0.27 6.62 -3.54
CA VAL A 254 -1.04 6.01 -3.27
C VAL A 254 -1.82 6.83 -2.25
N ILE A 255 -3.15 6.77 -2.35
CA ILE A 255 -4.09 7.31 -1.37
C ILE A 255 -4.77 6.11 -0.70
N ALA A 256 -4.80 6.02 0.63
CA ALA A 256 -5.66 5.04 1.30
C ALA A 256 -7.00 5.67 1.64
N CYS A 257 -8.06 4.87 1.48
CA CYS A 257 -9.43 5.24 1.80
C CYS A 257 -9.99 4.26 2.83
N VAL A 258 -10.57 4.79 3.89
CA VAL A 258 -11.29 4.01 4.92
C VAL A 258 -12.75 4.40 4.93
N TYR A 259 -13.62 3.42 5.21
CA TYR A 259 -15.07 3.60 5.31
C TYR A 259 -15.56 3.18 6.70
N PRO A 260 -15.28 3.95 7.77
CA PRO A 260 -15.41 3.45 9.13
C PRO A 260 -16.82 3.03 9.52
N ASN A 261 -17.84 3.85 9.21
CA ASN A 261 -19.24 3.52 9.52
C ASN A 261 -19.73 2.31 8.71
N LEU A 262 -19.34 2.20 7.44
CA LEU A 262 -19.64 1.02 6.63
C LEU A 262 -18.98 -0.25 7.20
N ALA A 263 -17.73 -0.17 7.66
CA ALA A 263 -17.03 -1.28 8.30
C ALA A 263 -17.82 -1.77 9.52
N LEU A 264 -18.15 -0.86 10.44
CA LEU A 264 -18.83 -1.17 11.70
C LEU A 264 -20.21 -1.81 11.46
N GLU A 265 -21.00 -1.22 10.56
CA GLU A 265 -22.32 -1.73 10.18
C GLU A 265 -22.24 -3.08 9.43
N ALA A 266 -21.16 -3.32 8.67
CA ALA A 266 -20.89 -4.63 8.08
C ALA A 266 -20.53 -5.69 9.15
N GLN A 267 -19.76 -5.33 10.19
CA GLN A 267 -19.44 -6.26 11.29
C GLN A 267 -20.68 -6.73 12.04
N GLU A 268 -21.66 -5.83 12.21
CA GLU A 268 -22.90 -6.13 12.90
C GLU A 268 -23.87 -6.93 12.03
N THR A 269 -24.05 -6.49 10.78
CA THR A 269 -25.19 -6.94 9.98
C THR A 269 -24.84 -8.01 8.93
N LEU A 270 -23.55 -8.24 8.65
CA LEU A 270 -23.04 -9.28 7.75
C LEU A 270 -22.19 -10.34 8.48
N ASP A 271 -21.94 -10.17 9.78
CA ASP A 271 -21.09 -11.05 10.60
C ASP A 271 -19.64 -11.18 10.09
N ILE A 272 -19.13 -10.13 9.45
CA ILE A 272 -17.74 -10.07 8.97
C ILE A 272 -16.89 -9.52 10.10
N ARG A 273 -16.26 -10.39 10.91
CA ARG A 273 -15.46 -9.97 12.08
C ARG A 273 -14.01 -10.47 12.02
N PRO A 274 -13.00 -9.60 12.18
CA PRO A 274 -13.05 -8.13 12.06
C PRO A 274 -13.46 -7.66 10.65
N CYS A 275 -13.81 -6.38 10.49
CA CYS A 275 -14.01 -5.72 9.20
C CYS A 275 -13.26 -4.39 9.17
N GLY A 276 -12.47 -4.16 8.12
CA GLY A 276 -11.69 -2.93 7.96
C GLY A 276 -12.31 -1.89 7.03
N ALA A 277 -13.19 -2.30 6.10
CA ALA A 277 -13.66 -1.52 4.96
C ALA A 277 -12.62 -0.49 4.45
N VAL A 278 -11.54 -0.98 3.86
CA VAL A 278 -10.38 -0.15 3.46
C VAL A 278 -9.91 -0.53 2.06
N THR A 279 -9.51 0.48 1.31
CA THR A 279 -9.07 0.40 -0.08
C THR A 279 -7.94 1.40 -0.32
N TRP A 280 -7.45 1.48 -1.56
CA TRP A 280 -6.38 2.39 -1.93
C TRP A 280 -6.43 2.77 -3.41
N HIS A 281 -6.05 3.99 -3.75
CA HIS A 281 -6.00 4.53 -5.11
C HIS A 281 -4.55 4.82 -5.51
N HIS A 282 -4.20 4.59 -6.77
CA HIS A 282 -2.90 4.97 -7.30
C HIS A 282 -2.92 6.43 -7.79
N LEU A 283 -1.89 7.22 -7.50
CA LEU A 283 -1.83 8.62 -7.95
C LEU A 283 -1.69 8.79 -9.47
N THR A 284 -1.00 7.86 -10.13
CA THR A 284 -0.84 7.90 -11.60
C THR A 284 -2.04 7.32 -12.34
N TYR A 285 -3.16 7.07 -11.65
CA TYR A 285 -4.38 6.60 -12.27
C TYR A 285 -4.92 7.67 -13.22
N ASP A 286 -5.40 7.24 -14.39
CA ASP A 286 -6.01 8.15 -15.36
C ASP A 286 -7.38 8.64 -14.83
N ASN A 287 -7.36 9.82 -14.23
CA ASN A 287 -8.56 10.46 -13.69
C ASN A 287 -9.43 11.11 -14.78
N SER A 288 -9.03 11.06 -16.07
CA SER A 288 -9.80 11.67 -17.17
C SER A 288 -11.21 11.10 -17.31
N LYS A 289 -11.41 9.85 -16.89
CA LYS A 289 -12.71 9.16 -16.94
C LYS A 289 -13.59 9.43 -15.71
N ARG A 290 -13.05 10.01 -14.64
CA ARG A 290 -13.83 10.34 -13.44
C ARG A 290 -14.46 11.72 -13.60
N LYS A 291 -15.73 11.82 -13.24
CA LYS A 291 -16.46 13.10 -13.15
C LYS A 291 -16.15 13.77 -11.81
N ILE A 292 -14.90 14.16 -11.64
CA ILE A 292 -14.45 14.95 -10.49
C ILE A 292 -14.34 16.42 -10.86
N SER A 293 -14.40 17.29 -9.84
CA SER A 293 -14.19 18.72 -10.02
C SER A 293 -12.84 19.04 -10.70
N GLN A 294 -12.77 20.16 -11.41
CA GLN A 294 -11.53 20.61 -12.05
C GLN A 294 -10.42 20.87 -11.01
N GLU A 295 -10.80 21.42 -9.86
CA GLU A 295 -9.90 21.64 -8.71
C GLU A 295 -9.29 20.32 -8.21
N MET A 296 -10.09 19.27 -8.08
CA MET A 296 -9.59 17.96 -7.67
C MET A 296 -8.65 17.35 -8.72
N LYS A 297 -8.90 17.57 -10.02
CA LYS A 297 -7.99 17.13 -11.09
C LYS A 297 -6.63 17.83 -10.98
N GLU A 298 -6.64 19.15 -10.87
CA GLU A 298 -5.43 19.96 -10.74
C GLU A 298 -4.62 19.55 -9.51
N ARG A 299 -5.31 19.26 -8.40
CA ARG A 299 -4.67 18.77 -7.19
C ARG A 299 -4.02 17.40 -7.35
N LEU A 300 -4.73 16.44 -7.93
CA LEU A 300 -4.17 15.11 -8.20
C LEU A 300 -2.99 15.17 -9.18
N ASP A 301 -3.03 16.09 -10.14
CA ASP A 301 -1.91 16.34 -11.06
C ASP A 301 -0.69 16.94 -10.32
N ILE A 302 -0.90 17.84 -9.36
CA ILE A 302 0.16 18.38 -8.48
C ILE A 302 0.77 17.25 -7.64
N HIS A 303 -0.06 16.44 -6.97
CA HIS A 303 0.41 15.30 -6.17
C HIS A 303 1.22 14.32 -7.02
N ARG A 304 0.74 14.00 -8.23
CA ARG A 304 1.46 13.15 -9.19
C ARG A 304 2.81 13.74 -9.57
N ASN A 305 2.87 15.03 -9.88
CA ASN A 305 4.11 15.70 -10.24
C ASN A 305 5.14 15.65 -9.10
N VAL A 306 4.73 15.94 -7.86
CA VAL A 306 5.61 15.82 -6.69
C VAL A 306 6.13 14.40 -6.53
N PHE A 307 5.25 13.41 -6.66
CA PHE A 307 5.61 12.01 -6.55
C PHE A 307 6.61 11.58 -7.63
N GLU A 308 6.42 12.02 -8.88
CA GLU A 308 7.32 11.76 -10.00
C GLU A 308 8.71 12.36 -9.79
N GLN A 309 8.80 13.59 -9.26
CA GLN A 309 10.08 14.19 -8.92
C GLN A 309 10.77 13.44 -7.77
N TYR A 310 10.01 13.08 -6.73
CA TYR A 310 10.53 12.36 -5.57
C TYR A 310 11.06 10.96 -5.94
N ILE A 311 10.23 10.16 -6.62
CA ILE A 311 10.65 8.82 -7.06
C ILE A 311 11.78 8.91 -8.09
N GLY A 312 11.77 9.94 -8.94
CA GLY A 312 12.83 10.20 -9.90
C GLY A 312 14.17 10.55 -9.24
N ALA A 313 14.17 11.22 -8.09
CA ALA A 313 15.40 11.49 -7.34
C ALA A 313 15.95 10.20 -6.72
N LEU A 314 15.08 9.35 -6.16
CA LEU A 314 15.47 8.03 -5.65
C LEU A 314 16.03 7.13 -6.75
N TYR A 315 15.43 7.15 -7.95
CA TYR A 315 15.93 6.40 -9.10
C TYR A 315 17.32 6.85 -9.55
N ASP A 316 17.58 8.16 -9.58
CA ASP A 316 18.92 8.68 -9.87
C ASP A 316 19.92 8.26 -8.77
N GLY A 317 19.49 8.27 -7.49
CA GLY A 317 20.28 7.76 -6.37
C GLY A 317 20.64 6.28 -6.51
N ILE A 318 19.68 5.44 -6.92
CA ILE A 318 19.93 4.02 -7.19
C ILE A 318 20.91 3.87 -8.35
N GLU A 319 20.75 4.63 -9.43
CA GLU A 319 21.69 4.57 -10.55
C GLU A 319 23.12 4.88 -10.11
N LEU A 320 23.32 5.91 -9.27
CA LEU A 320 24.64 6.27 -8.73
C LEU A 320 25.28 5.17 -7.88
N LEU A 321 24.46 4.44 -7.12
CA LEU A 321 24.92 3.43 -6.17
C LEU A 321 25.12 2.05 -6.83
N VAL A 322 24.27 1.70 -7.79
CA VAL A 322 24.20 0.34 -8.36
C VAL A 322 24.98 0.22 -9.67
N ARG A 323 24.94 1.22 -10.56
CA ARG A 323 25.66 1.12 -11.84
C ARG A 323 27.15 1.28 -11.63
N LYS A 324 27.95 0.44 -12.31
CA LYS A 324 29.42 0.63 -12.36
C LYS A 324 29.83 1.94 -13.01
N ASN A 325 29.06 2.38 -14.02
CA ASN A 325 29.28 3.62 -14.76
C ASN A 325 27.96 4.40 -14.85
N PRO A 326 27.58 5.15 -13.80
CA PRO A 326 26.39 6.00 -13.85
C PRO A 326 26.57 7.12 -14.89
N GLU A 327 25.47 7.69 -15.38
CA GLU A 327 25.57 8.82 -16.30
C GLU A 327 26.21 10.03 -15.61
N LYS A 328 27.00 10.80 -16.37
CA LYS A 328 27.85 11.89 -15.85
C LYS A 328 27.08 12.95 -15.04
N ASP A 329 25.80 13.18 -15.38
CA ASP A 329 24.97 14.22 -14.77
C ASP A 329 23.93 13.66 -13.78
N THR A 330 23.95 12.36 -13.46
CA THR A 330 22.92 11.72 -12.62
C THR A 330 22.81 12.36 -11.23
N GLU A 331 23.94 12.68 -10.60
CA GLU A 331 23.97 13.36 -9.30
C GLU A 331 23.35 14.75 -9.34
N LYS A 332 23.66 15.52 -10.40
CA LYS A 332 23.07 16.84 -10.60
C LYS A 332 21.55 16.75 -10.83
N ARG A 333 21.09 15.81 -11.65
CA ARG A 333 19.64 15.57 -11.88
C ARG A 333 18.92 15.20 -10.59
N MET A 334 19.53 14.37 -9.75
CA MET A 334 19.00 14.01 -8.44
C MET A 334 18.81 15.25 -7.58
N GLU A 335 19.84 16.09 -7.45
CA GLU A 335 19.77 17.32 -6.65
C GLU A 335 18.72 18.32 -7.17
N GLU A 336 18.59 18.46 -8.50
CA GLU A 336 17.56 19.28 -9.13
C GLU A 336 16.14 18.78 -8.82
N LYS A 337 15.92 17.46 -8.87
CA LYS A 337 14.64 16.84 -8.51
C LYS A 337 14.33 17.02 -7.02
N ILE A 338 15.30 16.84 -6.12
CA ILE A 338 15.14 17.09 -4.69
C ILE A 338 14.67 18.53 -4.45
N LYS A 339 15.37 19.51 -5.05
CA LYS A 339 14.99 20.91 -4.96
C LYS A 339 13.58 21.14 -5.47
N ARG A 340 13.22 20.51 -6.59
CA ARG A 340 11.89 20.63 -7.20
C ARG A 340 10.79 20.07 -6.31
N VAL A 341 11.01 18.93 -5.65
CA VAL A 341 10.06 18.37 -4.67
C VAL A 341 9.79 19.37 -3.55
N VAL A 342 10.84 19.91 -2.94
CA VAL A 342 10.71 20.91 -1.87
C VAL A 342 9.96 22.14 -2.36
N GLU A 343 10.32 22.68 -3.53
CA GLU A 343 9.65 23.85 -4.12
C GLU A 343 8.15 23.60 -4.34
N LEU A 344 7.77 22.42 -4.85
CA LEU A 344 6.38 22.09 -5.13
C LEU A 344 5.58 21.89 -3.84
N ILE A 345 6.14 21.21 -2.85
CA ILE A 345 5.50 21.03 -1.54
C ILE A 345 5.30 22.39 -0.85
N GLU A 346 6.32 23.24 -0.81
CA GLU A 346 6.23 24.58 -0.21
C GLU A 346 5.24 25.48 -0.98
N LYS A 347 5.20 25.38 -2.31
CA LYS A 347 4.32 26.21 -3.15
C LYS A 347 2.83 25.88 -2.97
N TYR A 348 2.50 24.61 -2.82
CA TYR A 348 1.11 24.12 -2.79
C TYR A 348 0.67 23.61 -1.43
N ASP A 349 1.52 23.77 -0.40
CA ASP A 349 1.24 23.41 0.99
C ASP A 349 0.78 21.95 1.19
N LEU A 350 1.35 21.02 0.40
CA LEU A 350 0.83 19.65 0.25
C LEU A 350 0.99 18.75 1.50
N LEU A 351 1.61 19.25 2.56
CA LEU A 351 1.82 18.54 3.82
C LEU A 351 1.10 19.22 4.99
N ASP A 352 0.39 20.33 4.73
CA ASP A 352 -0.56 20.89 5.69
C ASP A 352 -1.95 20.34 5.38
N HIS A 353 -2.70 19.99 6.43
CA HIS A 353 -3.92 19.20 6.34
C HIS A 353 -5.17 19.97 6.72
N ASP A 354 -5.02 21.22 7.19
CA ASP A 354 -6.13 21.96 7.76
C ASP A 354 -7.12 22.36 6.66
N GLU A 355 -8.30 21.71 6.70
CA GLU A 355 -9.54 22.07 6.01
C GLU A 355 -9.57 21.93 4.47
N GLU A 356 -9.00 20.85 3.94
CA GLU A 356 -9.14 20.59 2.51
C GLU A 356 -10.53 20.05 2.12
N VAL A 357 -11.15 20.69 1.13
CA VAL A 357 -12.39 20.22 0.52
C VAL A 357 -12.07 19.04 -0.41
N LEU A 358 -12.46 17.84 0.01
CA LEU A 358 -12.35 16.64 -0.81
C LEU A 358 -13.65 16.39 -1.59
N ASP A 359 -13.53 16.05 -2.87
CA ASP A 359 -14.64 15.56 -3.68
C ASP A 359 -14.82 14.05 -3.41
N PRO A 360 -15.91 13.59 -2.77
CA PRO A 360 -16.10 12.18 -2.47
C PRO A 360 -16.17 11.31 -3.74
N TYR A 361 -16.63 11.86 -4.86
CA TYR A 361 -16.73 11.15 -6.12
C TYR A 361 -15.37 10.94 -6.80
N ALA A 362 -14.30 11.51 -6.23
CA ALA A 362 -12.93 11.12 -6.53
C ALA A 362 -12.59 9.71 -6.04
N PHE A 363 -13.37 9.15 -5.12
CA PHE A 363 -13.10 7.85 -4.51
C PHE A 363 -14.27 6.88 -4.69
N VAL A 364 -15.51 7.34 -4.52
CA VAL A 364 -16.73 6.52 -4.63
C VAL A 364 -17.54 6.82 -5.90
N ARG A 365 -18.46 5.92 -6.27
CA ARG A 365 -19.43 6.13 -7.36
C ARG A 365 -20.44 7.23 -7.01
N GLU A 366 -20.93 7.95 -8.03
CA GLU A 366 -21.93 9.03 -7.92
C GLU A 366 -23.23 8.63 -7.21
N ASN A 367 -23.57 7.33 -7.21
CA ASN A 367 -24.80 6.82 -6.61
C ASN A 367 -24.65 6.44 -5.14
N ILE A 368 -23.49 6.69 -4.53
CA ILE A 368 -23.26 6.49 -3.10
C ILE A 368 -23.34 7.86 -2.43
N GLU A 369 -24.38 8.06 -1.62
CA GLU A 369 -24.54 9.28 -0.84
C GLU A 369 -23.51 9.31 0.30
N VAL A 370 -22.77 10.42 0.40
CA VAL A 370 -21.70 10.65 1.38
C VAL A 370 -22.05 11.86 2.23
N ASP A 371 -22.16 11.66 3.54
CA ASP A 371 -22.43 12.73 4.51
C ASP A 371 -21.14 13.51 4.82
N GLU A 372 -20.01 12.82 4.82
CA GLU A 372 -18.76 13.38 5.31
C GLU A 372 -17.54 12.73 4.65
N ILE A 373 -16.59 13.57 4.26
CA ILE A 373 -15.28 13.16 3.77
C ILE A 373 -14.20 14.09 4.36
N TYR A 374 -13.07 13.53 4.79
CA TYR A 374 -11.92 14.30 5.25
C TYR A 374 -10.63 13.46 5.16
N GLU A 375 -9.48 14.13 5.16
CA GLU A 375 -8.17 13.50 5.30
C GLU A 375 -7.69 13.65 6.75
N SER A 376 -7.13 12.57 7.31
CA SER A 376 -6.52 12.59 8.65
C SER A 376 -5.09 13.13 8.62
N SER A 377 -4.51 13.42 9.78
CA SER A 377 -3.08 13.77 9.92
C SER A 377 -2.13 12.66 9.48
N SER A 378 -2.60 11.41 9.44
CA SER A 378 -1.86 10.28 8.85
C SER A 378 -2.06 10.19 7.33
N HIS A 379 -2.68 11.18 6.69
CA HIS A 379 -2.98 11.24 5.24
C HIS A 379 -3.83 10.07 4.72
N VAL A 380 -4.79 9.63 5.54
CA VAL A 380 -5.80 8.63 5.16
C VAL A 380 -7.12 9.36 4.91
N VAL A 381 -7.73 9.12 3.76
CA VAL A 381 -9.05 9.66 3.40
C VAL A 381 -10.13 8.84 4.08
N HIS A 382 -10.93 9.51 4.91
CA HIS A 382 -12.07 8.94 5.61
C HIS A 382 -13.33 9.31 4.85
N ILE A 383 -14.09 8.30 4.43
CA ILE A 383 -15.33 8.47 3.69
C ILE A 383 -16.45 7.87 4.52
N LEU A 384 -17.42 8.69 4.91
CA LEU A 384 -18.57 8.27 5.68
C LEU A 384 -19.83 8.39 4.81
N PRO A 385 -20.26 7.29 4.16
CA PRO A 385 -21.55 7.26 3.48
C PRO A 385 -22.68 7.64 4.42
N SER A 386 -23.76 8.23 3.89
CA SER A 386 -24.98 8.48 4.66
C SER A 386 -25.56 7.17 5.21
N GLU A 387 -26.51 7.25 6.15
CA GLU A 387 -27.20 6.03 6.63
C GLU A 387 -27.90 5.28 5.49
N GLU A 388 -28.47 6.01 4.53
CA GLU A 388 -29.08 5.44 3.34
C GLU A 388 -28.00 4.83 2.41
N GLY A 389 -26.87 5.52 2.23
CA GLY A 389 -25.71 5.03 1.49
C GLY A 389 -25.15 3.73 2.06
N VAL A 390 -24.96 3.65 3.38
CA VAL A 390 -24.53 2.43 4.07
C VAL A 390 -25.54 1.31 3.87
N ARG A 391 -26.83 1.56 4.13
CA ARG A 391 -27.90 0.55 3.97
C ARG A 391 -27.98 0.04 2.54
N GLY A 392 -27.88 0.94 1.56
CA GLY A 392 -27.83 0.62 0.14
C GLY A 392 -26.66 -0.29 -0.21
N CYS A 393 -25.45 0.05 0.26
CA CYS A 393 -24.25 -0.77 0.08
C CYS A 393 -24.43 -2.19 0.67
N LEU A 394 -24.87 -2.30 1.92
CA LEU A 394 -25.00 -3.59 2.60
C LEU A 394 -26.09 -4.47 1.97
N ASN A 395 -27.21 -3.87 1.53
CA ASN A 395 -28.25 -4.60 0.78
C ASN A 395 -27.74 -5.11 -0.56
N LYS A 396 -26.93 -4.31 -1.27
CA LYS A 396 -26.29 -4.72 -2.52
C LYS A 396 -25.30 -5.87 -2.29
N TYR A 397 -24.52 -5.82 -1.22
CA TYR A 397 -23.64 -6.92 -0.81
C TYR A 397 -24.44 -8.20 -0.57
N ARG A 398 -25.51 -8.14 0.23
CA ARG A 398 -26.38 -9.31 0.49
C ARG A 398 -27.00 -9.87 -0.77
N LYS A 399 -27.44 -9.02 -1.71
CA LYS A 399 -28.00 -9.50 -2.98
C LYS A 399 -26.95 -10.23 -3.82
N LYS A 400 -25.69 -9.76 -3.78
CA LYS A 400 -24.59 -10.33 -4.57
C LYS A 400 -24.02 -11.61 -3.96
N TYR A 401 -23.84 -11.66 -2.64
CA TYR A 401 -23.14 -12.75 -1.95
C TYR A 401 -24.02 -13.56 -0.98
N GLY A 402 -25.24 -13.11 -0.68
CA GLY A 402 -26.09 -13.70 0.37
C GLY A 402 -26.63 -15.10 0.09
N ASN A 403 -26.58 -15.59 -1.15
CA ASN A 403 -26.88 -17.00 -1.43
C ASN A 403 -25.80 -17.93 -0.85
N ASN A 404 -24.53 -17.49 -0.78
CA ASN A 404 -23.44 -18.27 -0.17
C ASN A 404 -23.54 -18.34 1.36
N LEU A 405 -24.25 -17.40 2.00
CA LEU A 405 -24.45 -17.36 3.45
C LEU A 405 -25.53 -18.35 3.94
N ARG A 406 -26.49 -18.72 3.09
CA ARG A 406 -27.57 -19.66 3.45
C ARG A 406 -27.12 -21.12 3.45
N GLU A 407 -26.20 -21.50 2.56
CA GLU A 407 -25.66 -22.86 2.50
C GLU A 407 -24.76 -23.22 3.70
N ARG A 408 -24.29 -22.24 4.46
CA ARG A 408 -23.43 -22.44 5.66
C ARG A 408 -24.19 -22.59 6.98
N ARG A 409 -25.53 -22.44 6.98
CA ARG A 409 -26.39 -22.57 8.17
C ARG A 409 -27.27 -23.83 8.15
N CYS A 410 -27.07 -24.73 7.18
CA CYS A 410 -27.74 -26.03 7.12
C CYS A 410 -26.79 -27.13 7.57
#